data_AF-A0A421B479-F1
#
_entry.id   AF-A0A421B479-F1
#
_cell.length_a   1.000
_cell.length_b   1.000
_cell.length_c   1.000
_cell.angle_alpha   90.00
_cell.angle_beta   90.00
_cell.angle_gamma   90.00
#
_symmetry.space_group_name_H-M   'P 1'
#
loop_
_entity.id
_entity.type
_entity.pdbx_description
1 polymer ?
#
loop_
_entity_poly.entity_id
_entity_poly.type
_entity_poly.pdbx_seq_one_letter_code
_entity_poly.pdbx_strand_id
1 'polypeptide(L)'
;MILRRLARPMLAAIFISGGINALRSPEAHAEAAKPLLAKVGGKLPEQVPTDPVTLVRIDGAVKVAAGVALALGKVPRLAALLLSASVVPTTVAAHPFWEEKDPAERKQQLVHFLKNVGLLGGLLLASADTHGKPSVAWRARRATHDLGDWISDTSDHVGSAVVSAPRKARKAVVGVLPG
;
A
#
# COMPACT_ATOMS: atom_id res chain seq x y z
N MET A 1 0.00 -21.84 7.50
CA MET A 1 0.53 -20.92 8.54
C MET A 1 2.06 -20.83 8.56
N ILE A 2 2.80 -21.94 8.38
CA ILE A 2 4.27 -21.96 8.47
C ILE A 2 4.95 -21.18 7.34
N LEU A 3 4.52 -21.37 6.09
CA LEU A 3 5.10 -20.68 4.91
C LEU A 3 5.21 -19.17 5.10
N ARG A 4 4.17 -18.55 5.68
CA ARG A 4 4.11 -17.09 5.89
C ARG A 4 5.05 -16.60 6.99
N ARG A 5 5.28 -17.42 8.02
CA ARG A 5 6.21 -17.12 9.11
C ARG A 5 7.66 -17.18 8.65
N LEU A 6 7.95 -17.93 7.58
CA LEU A 6 9.28 -18.00 6.98
C LEU A 6 9.44 -16.97 5.85
N ALA A 7 8.46 -16.87 4.95
CA ALA A 7 8.52 -15.99 3.79
C ALA A 7 8.67 -14.51 4.15
N ARG A 8 8.02 -14.05 5.24
CA ARG A 8 8.08 -12.64 5.66
C ARG A 8 9.46 -12.21 6.15
N PRO A 9 10.12 -12.92 7.10
CA PRO A 9 11.52 -12.66 7.42
C PRO A 9 12.45 -12.75 6.22
N MET A 10 12.26 -13.75 5.34
CA MET A 10 13.09 -13.90 4.14
C MET A 10 12.95 -12.69 3.19
N LEU A 11 11.72 -12.25 2.93
CA LEU A 11 11.46 -11.07 2.09
C LEU A 11 11.95 -9.79 2.76
N ALA A 12 11.78 -9.66 4.07
CA ALA A 12 12.21 -8.50 4.85
C ALA A 12 13.73 -8.37 4.95
N ALA A 13 14.48 -9.47 4.90
CA ALA A 13 15.92 -9.50 5.15
C ALA A 13 16.70 -8.50 4.28
N ILE A 14 16.39 -8.43 2.99
CA ILE A 14 17.09 -7.54 2.05
C ILE A 14 16.79 -6.05 2.31
N PHE A 15 15.59 -5.74 2.81
CA PHE A 15 15.22 -4.38 3.18
C PHE A 15 15.88 -3.96 4.49
N ILE A 16 15.92 -4.84 5.47
CA ILE A 16 16.59 -4.57 6.75
C ILE A 16 18.09 -4.36 6.51
N SER A 17 18.74 -5.25 5.76
CA SER A 17 20.19 -5.13 5.48
C SER A 17 20.49 -3.88 4.66
N GLY A 18 19.74 -3.64 3.58
CA GLY A 18 19.90 -2.45 2.75
C GLY A 18 19.62 -1.14 3.50
N GLY A 19 18.61 -1.12 4.36
CA GLY A 19 18.27 0.04 5.19
C GLY A 19 19.34 0.34 6.25
N ILE A 20 19.90 -0.69 6.90
CA ILE A 20 21.04 -0.51 7.81
C ILE A 20 22.24 0.05 7.06
N ASN A 21 22.53 -0.44 5.86
CA ASN A 21 23.64 0.07 5.05
C ASN A 21 23.43 1.54 4.66
N ALA A 22 22.20 1.89 4.25
CA ALA A 22 21.81 3.27 3.95
C ALA A 22 21.98 4.21 5.15
N LEU A 23 21.68 3.74 6.36
CA LEU A 23 21.85 4.53 7.59
C LEU A 23 23.32 4.64 8.05
N ARG A 24 24.14 3.63 7.77
CA ARG A 24 25.57 3.62 8.12
C ARG A 24 26.43 4.48 7.19
N SER A 25 26.08 4.52 5.90
CA SER A 25 26.85 5.23 4.87
C SER A 25 25.95 6.10 3.99
N PRO A 26 25.18 7.04 4.55
CA PRO A 26 24.18 7.78 3.79
C PRO A 26 24.78 8.67 2.70
N GLU A 27 26.01 9.17 2.88
CA GLU A 27 26.71 10.01 1.90
C GLU A 27 27.03 9.23 0.62
N ALA A 28 27.49 7.97 0.75
CA ALA A 28 27.80 7.12 -0.40
C ALA A 28 26.54 6.80 -1.24
N HIS A 29 25.40 6.64 -0.57
CA HIS A 29 24.12 6.39 -1.22
C HIS A 29 23.46 7.65 -1.77
N ALA A 30 23.75 8.81 -1.18
CA ALA A 30 23.26 10.10 -1.64
C ALA A 30 23.75 10.43 -3.06
N GLU A 31 25.00 10.09 -3.40
CA GLU A 31 25.55 10.29 -4.75
C GLU A 31 24.71 9.59 -5.82
N ALA A 32 24.27 8.35 -5.57
CA ALA A 32 23.41 7.60 -6.49
C ALA A 32 22.01 8.20 -6.63
N ALA A 33 21.53 8.93 -5.62
CA ALA A 33 20.21 9.58 -5.64
C ALA A 33 20.20 10.94 -6.37
N LYS A 34 21.36 11.62 -6.48
CA LYS A 34 21.46 12.97 -7.08
C LYS A 34 20.88 13.05 -8.51
N PRO A 35 21.17 12.13 -9.46
CA PRO A 35 20.64 12.23 -10.81
C PRO A 35 19.11 12.11 -10.85
N LEU A 36 18.54 11.26 -9.99
CA LEU A 36 17.10 11.13 -9.85
C LEU A 36 16.52 12.44 -9.30
N LEU A 37 17.08 12.96 -8.20
CA LEU A 37 16.61 14.20 -7.58
C LEU A 37 16.73 15.41 -8.50
N ALA A 38 17.74 15.47 -9.38
CA ALA A 38 17.80 16.51 -10.40
C ALA A 38 16.64 16.40 -11.42
N LYS A 39 16.20 15.18 -11.76
CA LYS A 39 15.08 14.93 -12.68
C LYS A 39 13.71 15.19 -12.04
N VAL A 40 13.55 14.97 -10.73
CA VAL A 40 12.24 15.09 -10.04
C VAL A 40 12.13 16.27 -9.07
N GLY A 41 13.24 16.93 -8.72
CA GLY A 41 13.32 17.92 -7.64
C GLY A 41 12.40 19.12 -7.84
N GLY A 42 12.22 19.59 -9.09
CA GLY A 42 11.28 20.67 -9.42
C GLY A 42 9.81 20.28 -9.38
N LYS A 43 9.48 19.00 -9.16
CA LYS A 43 8.10 18.47 -9.07
C LYS A 43 7.73 18.01 -7.66
N LEU A 44 8.66 18.09 -6.71
CA LEU A 44 8.40 17.69 -5.33
C LEU A 44 7.65 18.82 -4.60
N PRO A 45 6.68 18.47 -3.73
CA PRO A 45 6.07 19.45 -2.82
C PRO A 45 7.14 20.12 -1.94
N GLU A 46 6.95 21.39 -1.61
CA GLU A 46 7.86 22.18 -0.76
C GLU A 46 8.14 21.53 0.60
N GLN A 47 7.24 20.68 1.07
CA GLN A 47 7.34 19.96 2.34
C GLN A 47 8.31 18.77 2.29
N VAL A 48 8.77 18.35 1.10
CA VAL A 48 9.69 17.22 0.94
C VAL A 48 11.13 17.73 1.02
N PRO A 49 11.97 17.19 1.92
CA PRO A 49 13.38 17.53 1.97
C PRO A 49 14.05 17.26 0.62
N THR A 50 14.77 18.24 0.09
CA THR A 50 15.51 18.11 -1.17
C THR A 50 16.95 17.65 -0.97
N ASP A 51 17.42 17.61 0.29
CA ASP A 51 18.74 17.11 0.64
C ASP A 51 18.86 15.59 0.40
N PRO A 52 19.75 15.13 -0.49
CA PRO A 52 19.90 13.71 -0.82
C PRO A 52 20.26 12.84 0.39
N VAL A 53 21.09 13.34 1.31
CA VAL A 53 21.52 12.59 2.51
C VAL A 53 20.33 12.36 3.45
N THR A 54 19.53 13.39 3.68
CA THR A 54 18.30 13.30 4.49
C THR A 54 17.31 12.30 3.90
N LEU A 55 17.09 12.34 2.58
CA LEU A 55 16.20 11.39 1.90
C LEU A 55 16.68 9.94 2.02
N VAL A 56 17.99 9.70 1.88
CA VAL A 56 18.58 8.37 2.08
C VAL A 56 18.42 7.89 3.52
N ARG A 57 18.58 8.77 4.52
CA ARG A 57 18.36 8.42 5.93
C ARG A 57 16.89 8.05 6.19
N ILE A 58 15.96 8.82 5.63
CA ILE A 58 14.52 8.53 5.72
C ILE A 58 14.21 7.18 5.08
N ASP A 59 14.68 6.93 3.86
CA ASP A 59 14.48 5.67 3.15
C ASP A 59 15.07 4.48 3.93
N GLY A 60 16.28 4.64 4.47
CA GLY A 60 16.93 3.63 5.31
C GLY A 60 16.12 3.31 6.57
N ALA A 61 15.63 4.34 7.27
CA ALA A 61 14.79 4.18 8.45
C ALA A 61 13.46 3.49 8.11
N VAL A 62 12.82 3.86 7.01
CA VAL A 62 11.58 3.23 6.51
C VAL A 62 11.83 1.75 6.21
N LYS A 63 12.90 1.42 5.49
CA LYS A 63 13.25 0.03 5.15
C LYS A 63 13.49 -0.83 6.39
N VAL A 64 14.19 -0.32 7.40
CA VAL A 64 14.42 -1.06 8.65
C VAL A 64 13.11 -1.22 9.43
N ALA A 65 12.38 -0.13 9.66
CA ALA A 65 11.15 -0.18 10.45
C ALA A 65 10.06 -1.04 9.80
N ALA A 66 9.81 -0.85 8.51
CA ALA A 66 8.84 -1.63 7.75
C ALA A 66 9.32 -3.08 7.55
N GLY A 67 10.61 -3.30 7.32
CA GLY A 67 11.20 -4.64 7.25
C GLY A 67 11.00 -5.43 8.54
N VAL A 68 11.31 -4.84 9.69
CA VAL A 68 11.10 -5.47 11.01
C VAL A 68 9.62 -5.71 11.27
N ALA A 69 8.74 -4.74 10.97
CA ALA A 69 7.30 -4.91 11.10
C ALA A 69 6.77 -6.06 10.24
N LEU A 70 7.23 -6.16 8.98
CA LEU A 70 6.88 -7.25 8.07
C LEU A 70 7.37 -8.60 8.60
N ALA A 71 8.64 -8.68 9.01
CA ALA A 71 9.26 -9.91 9.54
C ALA A 71 8.54 -10.44 10.78
N LEU A 72 8.21 -9.54 11.72
CA LEU A 72 7.46 -9.87 12.94
C LEU A 72 5.96 -10.10 12.68
N GLY A 73 5.47 -9.78 11.47
CA GLY A 73 4.06 -9.87 11.13
C GLY A 73 3.18 -8.81 11.80
N LYS A 74 3.77 -7.70 12.27
CA LYS A 74 3.06 -6.52 12.78
C LYS A 74 2.64 -5.65 11.60
N VAL A 75 1.34 -5.39 11.44
CA VAL A 75 0.75 -4.64 10.30
C VAL A 75 1.38 -4.99 8.93
N PRO A 76 1.50 -6.28 8.58
CA PRO A 76 2.35 -6.76 7.49
C PRO A 76 1.96 -6.21 6.12
N ARG A 77 0.68 -5.87 5.94
CA ARG A 77 0.16 -5.32 4.69
C ARG A 77 0.64 -3.88 4.47
N LEU A 78 0.60 -3.05 5.50
CA LEU A 78 1.09 -1.67 5.46
C LEU A 78 2.61 -1.66 5.34
N ALA A 79 3.30 -2.51 6.10
CA ALA A 79 4.73 -2.67 6.00
C ALA A 79 5.17 -3.05 4.56
N ALA A 80 4.48 -4.02 3.95
CA ALA A 80 4.76 -4.41 2.57
C ALA A 80 4.48 -3.28 1.56
N LEU A 81 3.37 -2.53 1.73
CA LEU A 81 3.09 -1.37 0.88
C LEU A 81 4.16 -0.28 0.98
N LEU A 82 4.61 0.02 2.20
CA LEU A 82 5.67 1.01 2.42
C LEU A 82 6.98 0.57 1.77
N LEU A 83 7.37 -0.70 1.92
CA LEU A 83 8.55 -1.25 1.26
C LEU A 83 8.40 -1.23 -0.28
N SER A 84 7.22 -1.55 -0.82
CA SER A 84 6.96 -1.46 -2.26
C SER A 84 7.14 -0.03 -2.78
N ALA A 85 6.62 0.96 -2.05
CA ALA A 85 6.75 2.37 -2.41
C ALA A 85 8.21 2.84 -2.39
N SER A 86 9.03 2.32 -1.47
CA SER A 86 10.47 2.64 -1.36
C SER A 86 11.32 1.96 -2.44
N VAL A 87 10.99 0.73 -2.85
CA VAL A 87 11.75 -0.03 -3.87
C VAL A 87 11.80 0.68 -5.22
N VAL A 88 10.70 1.29 -5.65
CA VAL A 88 10.60 1.89 -6.99
C VAL A 88 11.62 3.01 -7.20
N PRO A 89 11.65 4.10 -6.40
CA PRO A 89 12.62 5.17 -6.60
C PRO A 89 14.06 4.69 -6.37
N THR A 90 14.29 3.80 -5.41
CA THR A 90 15.64 3.29 -5.10
C THR A 90 16.19 2.40 -6.22
N THR A 91 15.34 1.66 -6.93
CA THR A 91 15.75 0.87 -8.10
C THR A 91 16.12 1.76 -9.27
N VAL A 92 15.32 2.81 -9.53
CA VAL A 92 15.59 3.76 -10.61
C VAL A 92 16.91 4.50 -10.38
N ALA A 93 17.18 4.89 -9.13
CA ALA A 93 18.44 5.55 -8.77
C ALA A 93 19.66 4.63 -8.86
N ALA A 94 19.54 3.38 -8.40
CA ALA A 94 20.69 2.48 -8.26
C ALA A 94 21.06 1.72 -9.54
N HIS A 95 20.09 1.41 -10.41
CA HIS A 95 20.31 0.49 -11.54
C HIS A 95 19.62 0.95 -12.84
N PRO A 96 20.01 2.09 -13.42
CA PRO A 96 19.46 2.58 -14.68
C PRO A 96 20.04 1.82 -15.89
N PHE A 97 19.70 0.53 -16.02
CA PHE A 97 20.27 -0.33 -17.07
C PHE A 97 20.03 0.19 -18.51
N TRP A 98 19.04 1.06 -18.69
CA TRP A 98 18.70 1.71 -19.96
C TRP A 98 19.66 2.86 -20.33
N GLU A 99 20.43 3.38 -19.38
CA GLU A 99 21.45 4.43 -19.61
C GLU A 99 22.85 3.82 -19.82
N GLU A 100 23.04 2.53 -19.52
CA GLU A 100 24.31 1.83 -19.64
C GLU A 100 24.67 1.50 -21.10
N LYS A 101 25.91 1.82 -21.49
CA LYS A 101 26.42 1.65 -22.85
C LYS A 101 27.22 0.37 -23.01
N ASP A 102 27.88 -0.10 -21.95
CA ASP A 102 28.61 -1.36 -22.01
C ASP A 102 27.64 -2.56 -22.00
N PRO A 103 27.69 -3.48 -22.98
CA PRO A 103 26.76 -4.60 -23.06
C PRO A 103 26.85 -5.59 -21.89
N ALA A 104 28.01 -5.75 -21.26
CA ALA A 104 28.20 -6.66 -20.14
C ALA A 104 27.66 -6.05 -18.83
N GLU A 105 27.99 -4.79 -18.57
CA GLU A 105 27.48 -4.05 -17.40
C GLU A 105 25.97 -3.85 -17.49
N ARG A 106 25.43 -3.54 -18.67
CA ARG A 106 23.98 -3.44 -18.91
C ARG A 106 23.25 -4.73 -18.54
N LYS A 107 23.80 -5.90 -18.89
CA LYS A 107 23.21 -7.20 -18.50
C LYS A 107 23.21 -7.38 -16.98
N GLN A 108 24.29 -7.00 -16.29
CA GLN A 108 24.35 -7.07 -14.84
C GLN A 108 23.33 -6.14 -14.18
N GLN A 109 23.24 -4.88 -14.63
CA GLN A 109 22.24 -3.93 -14.13
C GLN A 109 20.81 -4.42 -14.37
N LEU A 110 20.52 -5.02 -15.54
CA LEU A 110 19.23 -5.61 -15.83
C LEU A 110 18.88 -6.74 -14.84
N VAL A 111 19.85 -7.58 -14.47
CA VAL A 111 19.63 -8.63 -13.45
C VAL A 111 19.30 -8.02 -12.09
N HIS A 112 19.97 -6.95 -11.68
CA HIS A 112 19.64 -6.24 -10.44
C HIS A 112 18.25 -5.61 -10.48
N PHE A 113 17.89 -4.97 -11.59
CA PHE A 113 16.56 -4.44 -11.83
C PHE A 113 15.50 -5.55 -11.71
N LEU A 114 15.68 -6.69 -12.38
CA LEU A 114 14.75 -7.81 -12.32
C LEU A 114 14.64 -8.43 -10.92
N LYS A 115 15.73 -8.48 -10.14
CA LYS A 115 15.67 -8.88 -8.72
C LYS A 115 14.74 -7.95 -7.94
N ASN A 116 14.87 -6.64 -8.12
CA ASN A 116 14.01 -5.66 -7.45
C ASN A 116 12.56 -5.74 -7.91
N VAL A 117 12.30 -6.02 -9.19
CA VAL A 117 10.95 -6.29 -9.70
C VAL A 117 10.36 -7.55 -9.05
N GLY A 118 11.15 -8.62 -8.91
CA GLY A 118 10.73 -9.83 -8.21
C GLY A 118 10.38 -9.57 -6.73
N LEU A 119 11.21 -8.77 -6.04
CA LEU A 119 10.94 -8.34 -4.66
C LEU A 119 9.67 -7.49 -4.57
N LEU A 120 9.47 -6.55 -5.48
CA LEU A 120 8.26 -5.74 -5.56
C LEU A 120 7.02 -6.61 -5.75
N GLY A 121 7.08 -7.61 -6.63
CA GLY A 121 6.00 -8.59 -6.82
C GLY A 121 5.69 -9.35 -5.52
N GLY A 122 6.72 -9.82 -4.81
CA GLY A 122 6.56 -10.47 -3.50
C GLY A 122 5.94 -9.56 -2.44
N LEU A 123 6.32 -8.29 -2.40
CA LEU A 123 5.76 -7.30 -1.48
C LEU A 123 4.29 -6.96 -1.82
N LEU A 124 3.95 -6.81 -3.09
CA LEU A 124 2.57 -6.56 -3.53
C LEU A 124 1.64 -7.74 -3.22
N LEU A 125 2.13 -8.98 -3.36
CA LEU A 125 1.39 -10.15 -2.88
C LEU A 125 1.21 -10.10 -1.35
N ALA A 126 2.25 -9.73 -0.61
CA ALA A 126 2.17 -9.59 0.85
C ALA A 126 1.23 -8.46 1.31
N SER A 127 1.08 -7.37 0.54
CA SER A 127 0.15 -6.30 0.84
C SER A 127 -1.31 -6.68 0.57
N ALA A 128 -1.54 -7.52 -0.44
CA ALA A 128 -2.87 -8.01 -0.78
C ALA A 128 -3.35 -9.17 0.14
N ASP A 129 -2.43 -9.88 0.80
CA ASP A 129 -2.74 -11.03 1.65
C ASP A 129 -3.62 -10.67 2.87
N THR A 130 -4.87 -11.18 2.89
CA THR A 130 -5.85 -10.95 3.98
C THR A 130 -5.93 -12.06 5.02
N HIS A 131 -5.05 -13.08 4.95
CA HIS A 131 -5.04 -14.20 5.90
C HIS A 131 -6.36 -14.97 6.02
N GLY A 132 -7.14 -15.02 4.93
CA GLY A 132 -8.46 -15.67 4.93
C GLY A 132 -9.54 -14.86 5.66
N LYS A 133 -9.20 -13.68 6.22
CA LYS A 133 -10.19 -12.75 6.74
C LYS A 133 -10.78 -11.94 5.58
N PRO A 134 -12.08 -11.60 5.61
CA PRO A 134 -12.66 -10.72 4.62
C PRO A 134 -11.91 -9.38 4.58
N SER A 135 -11.68 -8.88 3.37
CA SER A 135 -11.00 -7.60 3.19
C SER A 135 -11.80 -6.46 3.82
N VAL A 136 -11.14 -5.35 4.17
CA VAL A 136 -11.81 -4.16 4.71
C VAL A 136 -12.88 -3.65 3.73
N ALA A 137 -12.58 -3.67 2.43
CA ALA A 137 -13.53 -3.33 1.38
C ALA A 137 -14.74 -4.28 1.36
N TRP A 138 -14.52 -5.59 1.55
CA TRP A 138 -15.63 -6.54 1.67
C TRP A 138 -16.51 -6.25 2.90
N ARG A 139 -15.90 -5.94 4.05
CA ARG A 139 -16.65 -5.59 5.26
C ARG A 139 -17.45 -4.29 5.09
N ALA A 140 -16.87 -3.30 4.43
CA ALA A 140 -17.56 -2.05 4.11
C ALA A 140 -18.75 -2.28 3.16
N ARG A 141 -18.56 -3.05 2.08
CA ARG A 141 -19.65 -3.41 1.14
C ARG A 141 -20.74 -4.24 1.80
N ARG A 142 -20.38 -5.13 2.72
CA ARG A 142 -21.36 -5.92 3.46
C ARG A 142 -22.17 -5.05 4.41
N ALA A 143 -21.54 -4.13 5.14
CA ALA A 143 -22.25 -3.17 5.98
C ALA A 143 -23.25 -2.31 5.18
N THR A 144 -22.92 -1.91 3.95
CA THR A 144 -23.86 -1.19 3.08
C THR A 144 -24.99 -2.07 2.55
N HIS A 145 -24.72 -3.36 2.29
CA HIS A 145 -25.75 -4.33 1.87
C HIS A 145 -26.72 -4.62 3.01
N ASP A 146 -26.20 -4.94 4.19
CA ASP A 146 -27.00 -5.23 5.39
C ASP A 146 -27.89 -4.01 5.76
N LEU A 147 -27.40 -2.78 5.55
CA LEU A 147 -28.19 -1.56 5.73
C LEU A 147 -29.29 -1.41 4.67
N GLY A 148 -29.00 -1.74 3.42
CA GLY A 148 -29.99 -1.72 2.33
C GLY A 148 -31.14 -2.70 2.59
N ASP A 149 -30.81 -3.92 2.99
CA ASP A 149 -31.79 -4.97 3.32
C ASP A 149 -32.73 -4.52 4.45
N TRP A 150 -32.17 -3.90 5.51
CA TRP A 150 -32.97 -3.37 6.62
C TRP A 150 -33.91 -2.23 6.20
N ILE A 151 -33.44 -1.33 5.31
CA ILE A 151 -34.26 -0.23 4.79
C ILE A 151 -35.40 -0.75 3.90
N SER A 152 -35.14 -1.76 3.05
CA SER A 152 -36.20 -2.37 2.24
C SER A 152 -37.25 -3.07 3.09
N ASP A 153 -36.82 -3.85 4.09
CA ASP A 153 -37.72 -4.60 4.97
C ASP A 153 -38.61 -3.65 5.79
N THR A 154 -38.01 -2.56 6.30
CA THR A 154 -38.75 -1.51 7.00
C THR A 154 -39.76 -0.81 6.07
N SER A 155 -39.39 -0.55 4.81
CA SER A 155 -40.26 0.08 3.82
C SER A 155 -41.44 -0.82 3.44
N ASP A 156 -41.21 -2.12 3.30
CA ASP A 156 -42.24 -3.12 2.98
C ASP A 156 -43.21 -3.32 4.17
N HIS A 157 -42.70 -3.32 5.39
CA HIS A 157 -43.53 -3.36 6.60
C HIS A 157 -44.40 -2.11 6.76
N VAL A 158 -43.85 -0.92 6.51
CA VAL A 158 -44.63 0.33 6.52
C VAL A 158 -45.65 0.35 5.39
N GLY A 159 -45.28 -0.07 4.17
CA GLY A 159 -46.18 -0.13 3.02
C GLY A 159 -47.35 -1.08 3.25
N SER A 160 -47.10 -2.28 3.77
CA SER A 160 -48.13 -3.27 4.09
C SER A 160 -49.04 -2.83 5.24
N ALA A 161 -48.50 -2.16 6.26
CA ALA A 161 -49.30 -1.55 7.33
C ALA A 161 -50.23 -0.44 6.81
N VAL A 162 -49.76 0.39 5.87
CA VAL A 162 -50.56 1.46 5.25
C VAL A 162 -51.64 0.90 4.30
N VAL A 163 -51.37 -0.20 3.61
CA VAL A 163 -52.34 -0.87 2.72
C VAL A 163 -53.43 -1.60 3.50
N SER A 164 -53.10 -2.22 4.63
CA SER A 164 -54.05 -2.95 5.49
C SER A 164 -54.86 -2.03 6.43
N ALA A 165 -54.46 -0.77 6.60
CA ALA A 165 -55.15 0.18 7.48
C ALA A 165 -56.52 0.65 6.93
N PRO A 166 -57.51 0.92 7.81
CA PRO A 166 -58.81 1.45 7.41
C PRO A 166 -58.70 2.77 6.61
N ARG A 167 -59.59 3.00 5.63
CA ARG A 167 -59.56 4.15 4.71
C ARG A 167 -59.35 5.52 5.36
N LYS A 168 -59.89 5.76 6.57
CA LYS A 168 -59.67 7.01 7.32
C LYS A 168 -58.23 7.16 7.82
N ALA A 169 -57.63 6.09 8.32
CA ALA A 169 -56.23 6.08 8.78
C ALA A 169 -55.26 6.26 7.61
N ARG A 170 -55.53 5.62 6.46
CA ARG A 170 -54.72 5.76 5.24
C ARG A 170 -54.68 7.22 4.73
N LYS A 171 -55.81 7.95 4.78
CA LYS A 171 -55.89 9.38 4.43
C LYS A 171 -55.10 10.28 5.39
N ALA A 172 -55.07 9.96 6.68
CA ALA A 172 -54.34 10.74 7.67
C ALA A 172 -52.82 10.59 7.50
N VAL A 173 -52.33 9.39 7.17
CA VAL A 173 -50.88 9.14 6.95
C VAL A 173 -50.37 9.83 5.68
N VAL A 174 -51.13 9.78 4.58
CA VAL A 174 -50.76 10.45 3.31
C VAL A 174 -50.72 11.99 3.45
N GLY A 175 -51.48 12.57 4.38
CA GLY A 175 -51.45 14.02 4.64
C GLY A 175 -50.28 14.51 5.50
N VAL A 176 -49.49 13.61 6.10
CA VAL A 176 -48.40 13.94 7.04
C VAL A 176 -47.02 13.75 6.41
N LEU A 177 -46.91 13.01 5.30
CA LEU A 177 -45.64 12.84 4.59
C LEU A 177 -45.34 14.07 3.70
N PRO A 178 -44.16 14.69 3.81
CA PRO A 178 -43.76 15.76 2.90
C PRO A 178 -43.59 15.18 1.51
N GLY A 179 -44.28 15.79 0.54
CA GLY A 179 -44.19 15.45 -0.89
C GLY A 179 -42.87 15.87 -1.52
#